data_AF-A0ABD1SBY7-F1
#
_entry.id   AF-A0ABD1SBY7-F1
#
_cell.length_a   1.000
_cell.length_b   1.000
_cell.length_c   1.000
_cell.angle_alpha   90.00
_cell.angle_beta   90.00
_cell.angle_gamma   90.00
#
_symmetry.space_group_name_H-M   'P 1'
#
loop_
_entity.id
_entity.type
_entity.pdbx_description
1 polymer ?
#
loop_
_entity_poly.entity_id
_entity_poly.type
_entity_poly.pdbx_seq_one_letter_code
_entity_poly.pdbx_strand_id
1 'polypeptide(L)'
;MFTPRVINDYYDITTEDIHPLPSIQDMGEVAQFLYGQDDAWPLPERDFEHSKLTDSLLILNMFVSHNIDPTTHRTTINDARARLLYHLAHGRNMDLENYIYTLISMLGFQTNKRHATIFPALISGVCKEKRVHILPTQLILKAKEPINRYALENARRHTA
;
A
#
# COMPACT_ATOMS: atom_id res chain seq x y z
N MET A 1 -16.59 10.31 13.15
CA MET A 1 -16.61 8.87 12.86
C MET A 1 -15.73 8.63 11.65
N PHE A 2 -14.89 7.59 11.63
CA PHE A 2 -14.09 7.25 10.44
C PHE A 2 -15.01 6.54 9.46
N THR A 3 -15.37 7.21 8.36
CA THR A 3 -16.26 6.70 7.31
C THR A 3 -15.50 6.65 5.99
N PRO A 4 -15.94 5.87 4.98
CA PRO A 4 -15.29 5.84 3.66
C PRO A 4 -15.03 7.24 3.10
N ARG A 5 -16.00 8.14 3.20
CA ARG A 5 -15.91 9.54 2.75
C ARG A 5 -14.66 10.30 3.22
N VAL A 6 -14.15 10.00 4.41
CA VAL A 6 -12.94 10.65 4.95
C VAL A 6 -11.71 10.35 4.08
N ILE A 7 -11.71 9.25 3.33
CA ILE A 7 -10.64 8.88 2.42
C ILE A 7 -10.69 9.73 1.15
N ASN A 8 -11.88 9.95 0.59
CA ASN A 8 -12.05 10.83 -0.57
C ASN A 8 -11.74 12.28 -0.22
N ASP A 9 -12.19 12.76 0.94
CA ASP A 9 -11.85 14.10 1.44
C ASP A 9 -10.31 14.28 1.54
N TYR A 10 -9.59 13.25 2.00
CA TYR A 10 -8.13 13.29 2.16
C TYR A 10 -7.36 13.30 0.83
N TYR A 11 -7.90 12.68 -0.21
CA TYR A 11 -7.29 12.62 -1.55
C TYR A 11 -7.85 13.68 -2.51
N ASP A 12 -8.70 14.59 -2.03
CA ASP A 12 -9.42 15.58 -2.86
C ASP A 12 -10.18 14.95 -4.05
N ILE A 13 -10.74 13.74 -3.84
CA ILE A 13 -11.46 13.00 -4.90
C ILE A 13 -12.92 13.45 -4.96
N THR A 14 -13.34 13.92 -6.13
CA THR A 14 -14.75 14.21 -6.42
C THR A 14 -15.53 12.93 -6.69
N THR A 15 -16.71 12.78 -6.08
CA THR A 15 -17.52 11.54 -6.17
C THR A 15 -18.31 11.36 -7.47
N GLU A 16 -18.16 12.29 -8.41
CA GLU A 16 -18.80 12.20 -9.71
C GLU A 16 -18.16 11.04 -10.51
N ASP A 17 -18.99 10.13 -11.01
CA ASP A 17 -18.60 8.97 -11.83
C ASP A 17 -17.76 7.87 -11.13
N ILE A 18 -17.80 7.77 -9.81
CA ILE A 18 -17.18 6.65 -9.07
C ILE A 18 -17.99 5.36 -9.26
N HIS A 19 -17.34 4.29 -9.70
CA HIS A 19 -17.93 2.96 -9.83
C HIS A 19 -17.21 1.93 -8.95
N PRO A 20 -17.93 0.94 -8.38
CA PRO A 20 -17.28 -0.18 -7.70
C PRO A 20 -16.24 -0.82 -8.62
N LEU A 21 -15.14 -1.33 -8.04
CA LEU A 21 -14.10 -2.02 -8.80
C LEU A 21 -14.77 -3.11 -9.68
N PRO A 22 -14.77 -2.97 -11.01
CA PRO A 22 -15.47 -3.92 -11.86
C PRO A 22 -14.91 -5.32 -11.61
N SER A 23 -15.80 -6.30 -11.48
CA SER A 23 -15.37 -7.70 -11.50
C SER A 23 -14.80 -7.98 -12.89
N ILE A 24 -13.48 -7.96 -13.01
CA ILE A 24 -12.84 -8.39 -14.25
C ILE A 24 -13.07 -9.90 -14.38
N GLN A 25 -13.92 -10.33 -15.30
CA GLN A 25 -14.18 -11.75 -15.49
C GLN A 25 -13.02 -12.44 -16.21
N ASP A 26 -12.27 -11.69 -17.03
CA ASP A 26 -11.15 -12.20 -17.81
C ASP A 26 -9.79 -11.79 -17.23
N MET A 27 -9.18 -12.69 -16.47
CA MET A 27 -7.81 -12.50 -15.96
C MET A 27 -6.74 -12.67 -17.05
N GLY A 28 -7.08 -13.28 -18.20
CA GLY A 28 -6.19 -13.38 -19.35
C GLY A 28 -5.90 -12.00 -19.94
N GLU A 29 -6.93 -11.17 -20.11
CA GLU A 29 -6.76 -9.78 -20.55
C GLU A 29 -5.86 -8.97 -19.60
N VAL A 30 -6.06 -9.12 -18.29
CA VAL A 30 -5.27 -8.43 -17.26
C VAL A 30 -3.81 -8.88 -17.32
N ALA A 31 -3.57 -10.18 -17.43
CA ALA A 31 -2.22 -10.74 -17.54
C ALA A 31 -1.52 -10.25 -18.81
N GLN A 32 -2.22 -10.27 -19.95
CA GLN A 32 -1.72 -9.76 -21.21
C GLN A 32 -1.34 -8.29 -21.13
N PHE A 33 -2.20 -7.46 -20.52
CA PHE A 33 -1.93 -6.04 -20.37
C PHE A 33 -0.72 -5.77 -19.45
N LEU A 34 -0.64 -6.47 -18.31
CA LEU A 34 0.40 -6.21 -17.31
C LEU A 34 1.77 -6.76 -17.68
N TYR A 35 1.82 -7.88 -18.40
CA TYR A 35 3.03 -8.66 -18.63
C TYR A 35 3.35 -8.93 -20.11
N GLY A 36 2.42 -8.65 -21.03
CA GLY A 36 2.63 -8.82 -22.48
C GLY A 36 2.78 -10.26 -22.94
N GLN A 37 2.29 -11.24 -22.18
CA GLN A 37 2.38 -12.67 -22.51
C GLN A 37 1.00 -13.33 -22.62
N ASP A 38 0.77 -13.98 -23.77
CA ASP A 38 -0.51 -14.64 -24.11
C ASP A 38 -0.79 -15.87 -23.23
N ASP A 39 0.26 -16.46 -22.63
CA ASP A 39 0.16 -17.60 -21.74
C ASP A 39 -0.14 -17.14 -20.30
N ALA A 40 -1.45 -16.87 -20.13
CA ALA A 40 -2.30 -17.03 -18.97
C ALA A 40 -1.67 -16.87 -17.59
N TRP A 41 -2.28 -15.98 -16.81
CA TRP A 41 -2.19 -15.98 -15.34
C TRP A 41 -2.02 -17.42 -14.85
N PRO A 42 -0.86 -17.83 -14.26
CA PRO A 42 -0.77 -19.18 -13.77
C PRO A 42 -1.95 -19.31 -12.83
N LEU A 43 -2.72 -20.37 -13.04
CA LEU A 43 -3.83 -20.85 -12.22
C LEU A 43 -3.69 -20.40 -10.76
N PRO A 44 -4.78 -20.28 -9.96
CA PRO A 44 -4.83 -19.66 -8.61
C PRO A 44 -3.81 -20.11 -7.54
N GLU A 45 -2.85 -20.95 -7.92
CA GLU A 45 -1.70 -21.50 -7.23
C GLU A 45 -0.47 -20.56 -7.14
N ARG A 46 -0.30 -19.53 -8.00
CA ARG A 46 0.88 -18.62 -7.93
C ARG A 46 0.59 -17.16 -8.23
N ASP A 47 1.03 -16.28 -7.32
CA ASP A 47 1.12 -14.84 -7.58
C ASP A 47 2.21 -14.53 -8.64
N PHE A 48 2.07 -13.43 -9.36
CA PHE A 48 3.05 -12.98 -10.35
C PHE A 48 4.22 -12.22 -9.75
N GLU A 49 5.40 -12.35 -10.34
CA GLU A 49 6.56 -11.55 -9.96
C GLU A 49 6.44 -10.11 -10.45
N HIS A 50 6.63 -9.14 -9.54
CA HIS A 50 6.57 -7.72 -9.87
C HIS A 50 7.64 -7.25 -10.87
N SER A 51 8.73 -8.02 -11.01
CA SER A 51 9.89 -7.75 -11.85
C SER A 51 9.58 -7.88 -13.33
N LYS A 52 8.46 -8.53 -13.66
CA LYS A 52 7.97 -8.72 -15.02
C LYS A 52 7.06 -7.58 -15.50
N LEU A 53 6.70 -6.65 -14.62
CA LEU A 53 5.96 -5.45 -15.02
C LEU A 53 6.84 -4.55 -15.89
N THR A 54 6.21 -3.82 -16.81
CA THR A 54 6.87 -2.70 -17.48
C THR A 54 7.22 -1.59 -16.46
N ASP A 55 8.19 -0.74 -16.77
CA ASP A 55 8.65 0.32 -15.86
C ASP A 55 7.52 1.23 -15.36
N SER A 56 6.59 1.59 -16.25
CA SER A 56 5.43 2.43 -15.90
C SER A 56 4.47 1.71 -14.94
N LEU A 57 4.22 0.43 -15.17
CA LEU A 57 3.39 -0.39 -14.29
C LEU A 57 4.08 -0.70 -12.97
N LEU A 58 5.41 -0.81 -12.95
CA LEU A 58 6.19 -0.98 -11.73
C LEU A 58 6.09 0.26 -10.84
N ILE A 59 6.18 1.46 -11.42
CA ILE A 59 5.96 2.73 -10.69
C ILE A 59 4.55 2.79 -10.11
N LEU A 60 3.54 2.44 -10.91
CA LEU A 60 2.14 2.37 -10.45
C LEU A 60 1.97 1.35 -9.32
N ASN A 61 2.58 0.17 -9.43
CA ASN A 61 2.56 -0.86 -8.38
C ASN A 61 3.24 -0.40 -7.09
N MET A 62 4.34 0.36 -7.19
CA MET A 62 4.93 1.00 -6.02
C MET A 62 3.96 1.99 -5.39
N PHE A 63 3.33 2.87 -6.16
CA PHE A 63 2.35 3.82 -5.64
C PHE A 63 1.20 3.11 -4.91
N VAL A 64 0.60 2.09 -5.54
CA VAL A 64 -0.47 1.26 -4.95
C VAL A 64 -0.02 0.62 -3.65
N SER A 65 1.17 0.01 -3.63
CA SER A 65 1.72 -0.73 -2.48
C SER A 65 2.09 0.15 -1.28
N HIS A 66 2.01 1.47 -1.39
CA HIS A 66 2.25 2.40 -0.29
C HIS A 66 1.00 3.18 0.12
N ASN A 67 0.10 3.47 -0.81
CA ASN A 67 -0.97 4.44 -0.60
C ASN A 67 -2.39 3.87 -0.69
N ILE A 68 -2.60 2.83 -1.50
CA ILE A 68 -3.95 2.31 -1.80
C ILE A 68 -4.16 0.91 -1.23
N ASP A 69 -3.26 -0.02 -1.51
CA ASP A 69 -3.33 -1.40 -1.04
C ASP A 69 -1.95 -1.82 -0.50
N PRO A 70 -1.57 -1.32 0.69
CA PRO A 70 -0.23 -1.49 1.16
C PRO A 70 0.03 -2.93 1.59
N THR A 71 1.27 -3.39 1.38
CA THR A 71 1.68 -4.76 1.67
C THR A 71 3.13 -4.79 2.17
N THR A 72 3.44 -5.78 3.02
CA THR A 72 4.80 -6.10 3.44
C THR A 72 5.54 -6.98 2.43
N HIS A 73 4.80 -7.76 1.62
CA HIS A 73 5.35 -8.62 0.58
C HIS A 73 5.04 -8.01 -0.79
N ARG A 74 6.09 -7.49 -1.45
CA ARG A 74 5.98 -6.73 -2.71
C ARG A 74 6.62 -7.42 -3.90
N THR A 75 7.24 -8.57 -3.66
CA THR A 75 7.89 -9.38 -4.69
C THR A 75 6.86 -9.98 -5.65
N THR A 76 5.63 -10.17 -5.18
CA THR A 76 4.56 -10.75 -5.96
C THR A 76 3.29 -9.89 -5.99
N ILE A 77 2.47 -10.11 -7.01
CA ILE A 77 1.21 -9.42 -7.30
C ILE A 77 0.11 -10.48 -7.40
N ASN A 78 -0.86 -10.39 -6.48
CA ASN A 78 -2.04 -11.24 -6.47
C ASN A 78 -3.14 -10.72 -7.40
N ASP A 79 -4.20 -11.51 -7.59
CA ASP A 79 -5.33 -11.20 -8.48
C ASP A 79 -5.95 -9.84 -8.18
N ALA A 80 -6.22 -9.55 -6.90
CA ALA A 80 -6.87 -8.32 -6.47
C ALA A 80 -6.04 -7.09 -6.85
N ARG A 81 -4.72 -7.16 -6.64
CA ARG A 81 -3.81 -6.07 -6.99
C ARG A 81 -3.62 -5.94 -8.49
N ALA A 82 -3.54 -7.05 -9.24
CA ALA A 82 -3.46 -7.00 -10.69
C ALA A 82 -4.69 -6.31 -11.30
N ARG A 83 -5.89 -6.63 -10.80
CA ARG A 83 -7.13 -5.96 -11.21
C ARG A 83 -7.10 -4.46 -10.92
N LEU A 84 -6.63 -4.09 -9.73
CA LEU A 84 -6.48 -2.69 -9.34
C LEU A 84 -5.49 -1.95 -10.27
N LEU A 85 -4.33 -2.54 -10.55
CA LEU A 85 -3.34 -1.96 -11.47
C LEU A 85 -3.90 -1.78 -12.88
N TYR A 86 -4.61 -2.79 -13.39
CA TYR A 86 -5.23 -2.74 -14.71
C TYR A 86 -6.25 -1.60 -14.79
N HIS A 87 -7.15 -1.46 -13.82
CA HIS A 87 -8.16 -0.37 -13.85
C HIS A 87 -7.53 1.02 -13.70
N LEU A 88 -6.53 1.16 -12.81
CA LEU A 88 -5.79 2.41 -12.63
C LEU A 88 -5.05 2.81 -13.92
N ALA A 89 -4.39 1.86 -14.58
CA ALA A 89 -3.64 2.13 -15.79
C ALA A 89 -4.55 2.53 -16.98
N HIS A 90 -5.79 2.06 -17.00
CA HIS A 90 -6.81 2.45 -17.98
C HIS A 90 -7.55 3.75 -17.62
N GLY A 91 -7.20 4.40 -16.50
CA GLY A 91 -7.86 5.64 -16.06
C GLY A 91 -9.33 5.45 -15.70
N ARG A 92 -9.74 4.24 -15.28
CA ARG A 92 -11.13 3.98 -14.89
C ARG A 92 -11.41 4.59 -13.52
N ASN A 93 -12.53 5.29 -13.40
CA ASN A 93 -13.02 5.78 -12.12
C ASN A 93 -13.40 4.60 -11.22
N MET A 94 -12.85 4.56 -10.01
CA MET A 94 -13.05 3.48 -9.06
C MET A 94 -13.43 4.00 -7.69
N ASP A 95 -14.23 3.20 -6.98
CA ASP A 95 -14.64 3.41 -5.61
C ASP A 95 -13.49 3.12 -4.64
N LEU A 96 -12.53 4.05 -4.63
CA LEU A 96 -11.33 3.97 -3.82
C LEU A 96 -11.64 4.11 -2.33
N GLU A 97 -12.66 4.91 -1.97
CA GLU A 97 -13.06 5.08 -0.57
C GLU A 97 -13.55 3.77 0.04
N ASN A 98 -14.46 3.06 -0.62
CA ASN A 98 -14.99 1.81 -0.08
C ASN A 98 -13.96 0.69 -0.18
N TYR A 99 -13.11 0.69 -1.21
CA TYR A 99 -12.01 -0.25 -1.32
C TYR A 99 -11.02 -0.13 -0.14
N ILE A 100 -10.49 1.07 0.10
CA ILE A 100 -9.54 1.34 1.19
C ILE A 100 -10.22 1.14 2.56
N TYR A 101 -11.45 1.62 2.74
CA TYR A 101 -12.20 1.43 3.98
C TYR A 101 -12.42 -0.04 4.30
N THR A 102 -12.71 -0.86 3.30
CA THR A 102 -12.86 -2.31 3.46
C THR A 102 -11.55 -2.96 3.87
N LEU A 103 -10.42 -2.59 3.24
CA LEU A 103 -9.10 -3.08 3.64
C LEU A 103 -8.78 -2.72 5.10
N ILE A 104 -8.98 -1.46 5.49
CA ILE A 104 -8.79 -1.00 6.88
C ILE A 104 -9.68 -1.77 7.84
N SER A 105 -10.96 -1.96 7.48
CA SER A 105 -11.93 -2.67 8.31
C SER A 105 -11.51 -4.12 8.52
N MET A 106 -11.19 -4.84 7.44
CA MET A 106 -10.73 -6.24 7.51
C MET A 106 -9.50 -6.38 8.40
N LEU A 107 -8.52 -5.48 8.28
CA LEU A 107 -7.31 -5.47 9.11
C LEU A 107 -7.61 -5.11 10.57
N GLY A 108 -8.51 -4.16 10.81
CA GLY A 108 -8.93 -3.76 12.16
C GLY A 108 -9.65 -4.87 12.93
N PHE A 109 -10.34 -5.77 12.21
CA PHE A 109 -10.98 -6.96 12.80
C PHE A 109 -10.05 -8.16 12.94
N GLN A 110 -8.85 -8.15 12.35
CA GLN A 110 -7.88 -9.22 12.56
C GLN A 110 -7.36 -9.20 14.00
N THR A 111 -7.49 -10.32 14.70
CA THR A 111 -7.07 -10.49 16.10
C THR A 111 -5.55 -10.48 16.27
N ASN A 112 -4.78 -10.65 15.19
CA ASN A 112 -3.33 -10.69 15.20
C ASN A 112 -2.73 -9.28 15.03
N LYS A 113 -2.48 -8.61 16.17
CA LYS A 113 -1.93 -7.24 16.27
C LYS A 113 -0.51 -7.06 15.68
N ARG A 114 0.14 -8.10 15.16
CA ARG A 114 1.49 -7.98 14.57
C ARG A 114 1.51 -7.28 13.21
N HIS A 115 0.36 -7.11 12.55
CA HIS A 115 0.22 -6.41 11.26
C HIS A 115 -0.42 -5.02 11.38
N ALA A 116 -0.36 -4.40 12.56
CA ALA A 116 -1.29 -3.38 13.02
C ALA A 116 -1.30 -2.01 12.29
N THR A 117 -0.55 -1.78 11.21
CA THR A 117 -0.72 -0.51 10.46
C THR A 117 -0.21 -0.61 9.05
N ILE A 118 -1.09 -1.04 8.15
CA ILE A 118 -0.79 -1.10 6.71
C ILE A 118 -0.94 0.29 6.07
N PHE A 119 -1.75 1.19 6.65
CA PHE A 119 -2.01 2.55 6.13
C PHE A 119 -1.44 3.69 7.01
N PRO A 120 -0.15 3.68 7.41
CA PRO A 120 0.37 4.67 8.35
C PRO A 120 0.28 6.11 7.83
N ALA A 121 0.51 6.33 6.52
CA ALA A 121 0.44 7.65 5.92
C ALA A 121 -0.98 8.22 5.90
N LEU A 122 -1.94 7.45 5.36
CA LEU A 122 -3.36 7.83 5.31
C LEU A 122 -3.94 8.07 6.71
N ILE A 123 -3.73 7.14 7.65
CA ILE A 123 -4.24 7.28 9.01
C ILE A 123 -3.64 8.52 9.69
N SER A 124 -2.33 8.72 9.57
CA SER A 124 -1.66 9.90 10.15
C SER A 124 -2.16 11.21 9.52
N GLY A 125 -2.35 11.22 8.20
CA GLY A 125 -2.87 12.36 7.44
C GLY A 125 -4.28 12.74 7.90
N VAL A 126 -5.20 11.78 7.93
CA VAL A 126 -6.57 11.97 8.42
C VAL A 126 -6.58 12.44 9.88
N CYS A 127 -5.76 11.84 10.76
CA CYS A 127 -5.67 12.27 12.15
C CYS A 127 -5.21 13.73 12.28
N LYS A 128 -4.23 14.16 11.46
CA LYS A 128 -3.75 15.55 11.44
C LYS A 128 -4.82 16.52 10.98
N GLU A 129 -5.53 16.21 9.89
CA GLU A 129 -6.62 17.06 9.38
C GLU A 129 -7.75 17.23 10.39
N LYS A 130 -8.14 16.14 11.06
CA LYS A 130 -9.17 16.17 12.09
C LYS A 130 -8.67 16.72 13.43
N ARG A 131 -7.43 17.24 13.48
CA ARG A 131 -6.78 17.78 14.69
C ARG A 131 -6.83 16.81 15.88
N VAL A 132 -6.73 15.51 15.59
CA VAL A 132 -6.63 14.49 16.63
C VAL A 132 -5.28 14.69 17.31
N HIS A 133 -5.32 15.07 18.59
CA HIS A 133 -4.13 15.17 19.40
C HIS A 133 -3.57 13.78 19.66
N ILE A 134 -2.63 13.35 18.81
CA ILE A 134 -1.77 12.22 19.13
C ILE A 134 -0.84 12.74 20.22
N LEU A 135 -1.13 12.40 21.47
CA LEU A 135 -0.17 12.59 22.56
C LEU A 135 1.14 11.95 22.08
N PRO A 136 2.28 12.65 22.14
CA PRO A 136 3.55 12.01 21.88
C PRO A 136 3.62 10.84 22.86
N THR A 137 3.40 9.63 22.35
CA THR A 137 3.72 8.44 23.12
C THR A 137 5.18 8.66 23.45
N GLN A 138 5.55 8.61 24.73
CA GLN A 138 6.94 8.65 25.15
C GLN A 138 7.63 7.41 24.60
N LEU A 139 7.85 7.37 23.29
CA LEU A 139 8.86 6.56 22.63
C LEU A 139 10.16 7.17 23.11
N ILE A 140 10.56 6.74 24.30
CA ILE A 140 11.96 6.78 24.69
C ILE A 140 12.63 5.85 23.69
N LEU A 141 13.00 6.39 22.54
CA LEU A 141 14.00 5.80 21.66
C LEU A 141 15.29 5.86 22.48
N LYS A 142 15.48 4.89 23.38
CA LYS A 142 16.81 4.62 23.92
C LYS A 142 17.63 4.27 22.70
N ALA A 143 18.46 5.21 22.26
CA ALA A 143 19.50 4.95 21.29
C ALA A 143 20.19 3.68 21.78
N LYS A 144 20.05 2.59 21.01
CA LYS A 144 20.76 1.36 21.31
C LYS A 144 22.24 1.72 21.22
N GLU A 145 23.03 1.40 22.25
CA GLU A 145 24.46 1.65 22.18
C GLU A 145 25.01 1.10 20.86
N PRO A 146 25.98 1.78 20.22
CA PRO A 146 26.55 1.32 18.97
C PRO A 146 26.91 -0.16 19.10
N ILE A 147 26.37 -0.98 18.20
CA ILE A 147 26.55 -2.44 18.20
C ILE A 147 28.04 -2.80 18.21
N ASN A 148 28.88 -1.90 17.69
CA ASN A 148 30.31 -2.06 17.61
C ASN A 148 31.06 -0.98 18.41
N ARG A 149 31.68 -1.36 19.54
CA ARG A 149 32.58 -0.51 20.32
C ARG A 149 33.78 0.00 19.51
N TYR A 150 34.20 -0.73 18.48
CA TYR A 150 35.31 -0.34 17.60
C TYR A 150 35.02 0.95 16.81
N ALA A 151 33.75 1.18 16.43
CA ALA A 151 33.36 2.39 15.70
C ALA A 151 33.47 3.65 16.58
N LEU A 152 33.23 3.52 17.89
CA LEU A 152 33.37 4.61 18.87
C LEU A 152 34.84 4.98 19.12
N GLU A 153 35.74 3.99 19.18
CA GLU A 153 37.17 4.23 19.37
C GLU A 153 37.79 4.94 18.17
N ASN A 154 37.40 4.57 16.95
CA ASN A 154 37.90 5.26 15.74
C ASN A 154 37.32 6.68 15.58
N ALA A 155 36.05 6.92 15.94
CA ALA A 155 35.48 8.27 15.91
C ALA A 155 36.19 9.22 16.89
N ARG A 156 36.60 8.71 18.07
CA ARG A 156 37.35 9.47 19.07
C ARG A 156 38.80 9.76 18.64
N ARG A 157 39.41 8.91 17.82
CA ARG A 157 40.76 9.12 17.29
C ARG A 157 40.83 10.18 16.19
N HIS A 158 39.73 10.50 15.53
CA HIS A 158 39.66 11.52 14.47
C HIS A 158 39.14 12.88 14.94
N THR A 159 38.88 13.03 16.24
CA THR A 159 38.42 14.28 16.87
C THR A 159 39.39 14.83 17.92
N ALA A 160 40.59 14.25 18.01
CA ALA A 160 41.69 14.69 18.87
C ALA A 160 42.87 15.19 18.03
#